data_AF-A0A944QGD4-F1
#
_entry.id   AF-A0A944QGD4-F1
#
_cell.length_a   1.000
_cell.length_b   1.000
_cell.length_c   1.000
_cell.angle_alpha   90.00
_cell.angle_beta   90.00
_cell.angle_gamma   90.00
#
_symmetry.space_group_name_H-M   'P 1'
#
loop_
_entity.id
_entity.type
_entity.pdbx_description
1 polymer ?
#
loop_
_entity_poly.entity_id
_entity_poly.type
_entity_poly.pdbx_seq_one_letter_code
_entity_poly.pdbx_strand_id
1 'polypeptide(L)'
;MEVETMAIQYMDDGFAPHMDRGFASAKTRLEPNRLGWDQDGETEAHSRALVEHVLALEPERVPAVTAELFAEAIAVANAVRQAQGRGPVTSFRARDYWEILKDLIDSVLEQ
;
A
#
# COMPACT_ATOMS: atom_id res chain seq x y z
N MET A 1 -14.29 -28.97 -14.90
CA MET A 1 -14.44 -27.75 -14.09
C MET A 1 -13.23 -26.90 -14.38
N GLU A 2 -13.36 -26.02 -15.36
CA GLU A 2 -12.34 -25.02 -15.65
C GLU A 2 -12.42 -23.96 -14.55
N VAL A 3 -11.32 -23.75 -13.85
CA VAL A 3 -11.18 -22.63 -12.92
C VAL A 3 -11.01 -21.41 -13.80
N GLU A 4 -12.08 -20.63 -13.96
CA GLU A 4 -12.02 -19.30 -14.54
C GLU A 4 -11.07 -18.46 -13.68
N THR A 5 -9.85 -18.27 -14.18
CA THR A 5 -8.91 -17.30 -13.65
C THR A 5 -9.56 -15.93 -13.89
N MET A 6 -10.31 -15.43 -12.90
CA MET A 6 -10.80 -14.06 -12.90
C MET A 6 -9.59 -13.14 -12.93
N ALA A 7 -9.20 -12.72 -14.13
CA ALA A 7 -8.33 -11.59 -14.34
C ALA A 7 -9.12 -10.38 -13.84
N ILE A 8 -8.82 -9.97 -12.60
CA ILE A 8 -9.34 -8.76 -11.99
C ILE A 8 -8.96 -7.61 -12.94
N GLN A 9 -9.96 -7.04 -13.63
CA GLN A 9 -9.77 -5.83 -14.40
C GLN A 9 -9.63 -4.67 -13.41
N TYR A 10 -8.40 -4.28 -13.12
CA TYR A 10 -8.09 -3.12 -12.30
C TYR A 10 -8.56 -1.85 -13.02
N MET A 11 -9.49 -1.11 -12.43
CA MET A 11 -9.88 0.22 -12.92
C MET A 11 -8.69 1.17 -12.75
N ASP A 12 -8.16 1.68 -13.86
CA ASP A 12 -6.89 2.41 -13.95
C ASP A 12 -7.00 3.91 -13.55
N ASP A 13 -8.21 4.45 -13.35
CA ASP A 13 -8.41 5.90 -13.42
C ASP A 13 -8.39 6.68 -12.08
N GLY A 14 -8.19 6.04 -10.91
CA GLY A 14 -8.38 6.71 -9.61
C GLY A 14 -7.11 6.96 -8.79
N PHE A 15 -6.38 5.89 -8.48
CA PHE A 15 -5.36 5.93 -7.42
C PHE A 15 -3.93 5.67 -7.90
N ALA A 16 -3.73 5.19 -9.12
CA ALA A 16 -2.39 4.86 -9.62
C ALA A 16 -1.39 6.01 -9.47
N PRO A 17 -1.71 7.27 -9.85
CA PRO A 17 -0.79 8.40 -9.64
C PRO A 17 -0.48 8.68 -8.16
N HIS A 18 -1.43 8.40 -7.26
CA HIS A 18 -1.28 8.62 -5.82
C HIS A 18 -0.46 7.52 -5.16
N MET A 19 -0.69 6.27 -5.56
CA MET A 19 0.13 5.13 -5.15
C MET A 19 1.59 5.35 -5.58
N ASP A 20 1.81 5.73 -6.83
CA ASP A 20 3.16 5.97 -7.36
C ASP A 20 3.91 7.05 -6.58
N ARG A 21 3.24 8.14 -6.23
CA ARG A 21 3.84 9.18 -5.37
C ARG A 21 4.14 8.66 -3.97
N GLY A 22 3.26 7.85 -3.39
CA GLY A 22 3.46 7.24 -2.07
C GLY A 22 4.67 6.31 -2.06
N PHE A 23 4.82 5.48 -3.09
CA PHE A 23 6.00 4.66 -3.28
C PHE A 23 7.26 5.51 -3.47
N ALA A 24 7.24 6.54 -4.31
CA ALA A 24 8.38 7.44 -4.48
C ALA A 24 8.80 8.13 -3.17
N SER A 25 7.84 8.54 -2.34
CA SER A 25 8.10 9.09 -1.00
C SER A 25 8.74 8.06 -0.08
N ALA A 26 8.20 6.83 -0.04
CA ALA A 26 8.78 5.73 0.74
C ALA A 26 10.24 5.45 0.33
N LYS A 27 10.53 5.43 -0.97
CA LYS A 27 11.91 5.27 -1.48
C LYS A 27 12.85 6.29 -0.87
N THR A 28 12.46 7.56 -0.96
CA THR A 28 13.24 8.70 -0.47
C THR A 28 13.49 8.60 1.04
N ARG A 29 12.51 8.13 1.82
CA ARG A 29 12.67 7.92 3.28
C ARG A 29 13.55 6.73 3.65
N LEU A 30 13.58 5.69 2.83
CA LEU A 30 14.29 4.44 3.12
C LEU A 30 15.75 4.48 2.66
N GLU A 31 16.07 5.25 1.60
CA GLU A 31 17.41 5.42 1.05
C GLU A 31 18.50 5.75 2.12
N PRO A 32 18.29 6.70 3.06
CA PRO A 32 19.28 7.03 4.08
C PRO A 32 19.63 5.86 5.02
N ASN A 33 18.70 4.94 5.24
CA ASN A 33 18.86 3.85 6.21
C ASN A 33 19.46 2.58 5.58
N ARG A 34 19.75 2.60 4.27
CA ARG A 34 20.13 1.40 3.49
C ARG A 34 19.20 0.21 3.74
N LEU A 35 17.94 0.50 4.11
CA LEU A 35 16.87 -0.47 4.14
C LEU A 35 16.52 -0.70 2.68
N GLY A 36 17.33 -1.54 2.03
CA GLY A 36 17.28 -1.77 0.60
C GLY A 36 15.87 -2.15 0.21
N TRP A 37 15.28 -1.33 -0.66
CA TRP A 37 14.10 -1.70 -1.42
C TRP A 37 14.37 -2.88 -2.36
N ASP A 38 15.64 -3.16 -2.62
CA ASP A 38 16.08 -4.08 -3.64
C ASP A 38 16.92 -5.22 -3.06
N GLN A 39 16.38 -6.43 -3.18
CA GLN A 39 17.18 -7.58 -3.59
C GLN A 39 16.53 -8.31 -4.77
N ASP A 40 15.20 -8.28 -4.96
CA ASP A 40 14.53 -8.98 -6.08
C ASP A 40 13.29 -8.27 -6.68
N GLY A 41 13.01 -7.01 -6.31
CA GLY A 41 11.76 -6.31 -6.73
C GLY A 41 10.44 -6.88 -6.16
N GLU A 42 10.47 -8.07 -5.56
CA GLU A 42 9.31 -8.75 -4.99
C GLU A 42 8.62 -7.94 -3.88
N THR A 43 9.37 -7.23 -3.04
CA THR A 43 8.82 -6.44 -1.94
C THR A 43 8.00 -5.25 -2.43
N GLU A 44 8.47 -4.58 -3.49
CA GLU A 44 7.71 -3.48 -4.10
C GLU A 44 6.45 -4.00 -4.79
N ALA A 45 6.58 -5.06 -5.60
CA ALA A 45 5.45 -5.68 -6.28
C ALA A 45 4.38 -6.17 -5.29
N HIS A 46 4.79 -6.82 -4.20
CA HIS A 46 3.89 -7.26 -3.13
C HIS A 46 3.23 -6.07 -2.41
N SER A 47 3.98 -5.00 -2.14
CA SER A 47 3.42 -3.78 -1.56
C SER A 47 2.37 -3.14 -2.46
N ARG A 48 2.65 -3.04 -3.76
CA ARG A 48 1.72 -2.49 -4.76
C ARG A 48 0.45 -3.31 -4.83
N ALA A 49 0.56 -4.64 -4.96
CA ALA A 49 -0.60 -5.54 -5.00
C ALA A 49 -1.46 -5.45 -3.72
N LEU A 50 -0.85 -5.28 -2.55
CA LEU A 50 -1.58 -5.06 -1.30
C LEU A 50 -2.33 -3.74 -1.28
N VAL A 51 -1.68 -2.66 -1.69
CA VAL A 51 -2.29 -1.32 -1.71
C VAL A 51 -3.45 -1.29 -2.70
N GLU A 52 -3.25 -1.82 -3.91
CA GLU A 52 -4.30 -1.96 -4.93
C GLU A 52 -5.49 -2.76 -4.39
N HIS A 53 -5.23 -3.92 -3.77
CA HIS A 53 -6.29 -4.77 -3.21
C HIS A 53 -7.11 -4.03 -2.16
N VAL A 54 -6.46 -3.30 -1.26
CA VAL A 54 -7.14 -2.61 -0.14
C VAL A 54 -7.89 -1.37 -0.63
N LEU A 55 -7.31 -0.56 -1.52
CA LEU A 55 -7.98 0.61 -2.08
C LEU A 55 -9.19 0.24 -2.94
N ALA A 56 -9.14 -0.91 -3.62
CA ALA A 56 -10.27 -1.44 -4.39
C ALA A 56 -11.50 -1.83 -3.54
N LEU A 57 -11.36 -1.96 -2.21
CA LEU A 57 -12.49 -2.29 -1.35
C LEU A 57 -13.50 -1.15 -1.22
N GLU A 58 -13.05 0.11 -1.24
CA GLU A 58 -13.91 1.29 -1.04
C GLU A 58 -13.51 2.52 -1.88
N PRO A 59 -13.35 2.39 -3.22
CA PRO A 59 -12.75 3.42 -4.07
C PRO A 59 -13.49 4.77 -4.04
N GLU A 60 -14.81 4.75 -3.85
CA GLU A 60 -15.67 5.94 -3.79
C GLU A 60 -15.44 6.80 -2.53
N ARG A 61 -14.84 6.21 -1.48
CA ARG A 61 -14.73 6.81 -0.14
C ARG A 61 -13.30 7.20 0.22
N VAL A 62 -12.34 6.94 -0.67
CA VAL A 62 -10.92 7.18 -0.39
C VAL A 62 -10.46 8.51 -1.00
N PRO A 63 -10.04 9.48 -0.19
CA PRO A 63 -9.33 10.64 -0.71
C PRO A 63 -7.98 10.26 -1.32
N ALA A 64 -7.62 10.95 -2.40
CA ALA A 64 -6.34 10.84 -3.09
C ALA A 64 -5.11 10.92 -2.16
N VAL A 65 -5.10 11.84 -1.19
CA VAL A 65 -3.99 12.00 -0.23
C VAL A 65 -3.85 10.78 0.69
N THR A 66 -4.95 10.12 0.99
CA THR A 66 -4.98 8.92 1.85
C THR A 66 -4.36 7.73 1.14
N ALA A 67 -4.65 7.55 -0.16
CA ALA A 67 -4.04 6.51 -0.97
C ALA A 67 -2.51 6.66 -1.03
N GLU A 68 -2.01 7.89 -1.17
CA GLU A 68 -0.58 8.21 -1.17
C GLU A 68 0.10 7.87 0.17
N LEU A 69 -0.50 8.31 1.29
CA LEU A 69 0.00 8.01 2.63
C LEU A 69 -0.04 6.51 2.95
N PHE A 70 -1.09 5.81 2.52
CA PHE A 70 -1.23 4.38 2.72
C PHE A 70 -0.19 3.58 1.93
N ALA A 71 0.03 3.94 0.66
CA ALA A 71 1.07 3.33 -0.16
C ALA A 71 2.46 3.52 0.45
N GLU A 72 2.76 4.72 0.93
CA GLU A 72 4.02 5.00 1.63
C GLU A 72 4.18 4.13 2.89
N ALA A 73 3.14 4.06 3.73
CA ALA A 73 3.18 3.32 4.99
C ALA A 73 3.39 1.81 4.78
N ILE A 74 2.69 1.19 3.82
CA ILE A 74 2.85 -0.23 3.49
C ILE A 74 4.26 -0.52 2.96
N ALA A 75 4.78 0.33 2.07
CA ALA A 75 6.13 0.17 1.52
C ALA A 75 7.21 0.25 2.61
N VAL A 76 7.11 1.23 3.51
CA VAL A 76 8.03 1.37 4.66
C VAL A 76 7.92 0.18 5.61
N ALA A 77 6.70 -0.24 5.95
CA ALA A 77 6.49 -1.37 6.84
C ALA A 77 7.05 -2.68 6.26
N ASN A 78 6.86 -2.92 4.96
CA ASN A 78 7.41 -4.08 4.26
C ASN A 78 8.94 -4.08 4.27
N ALA A 79 9.57 -2.96 3.91
CA ALA A 79 11.03 -2.84 3.92
C ALA A 79 11.63 -3.07 5.32
N VAL A 80 11.03 -2.48 6.36
CA VAL A 80 11.47 -2.68 7.75
C VAL A 80 11.32 -4.13 8.19
N ARG A 81 10.19 -4.78 7.87
CA ARG A 81 9.98 -6.19 8.25
C ARG A 81 10.92 -7.13 7.52
N GLN A 82 11.21 -6.88 6.25
CA GLN A 82 12.19 -7.66 5.49
C GLN A 82 13.58 -7.52 6.08
N ALA A 83 14.02 -6.30 6.42
CA ALA A 83 15.29 -6.07 7.10
C ALA A 83 15.39 -6.77 8.47
N GLN A 84 14.25 -7.03 9.12
CA GLN A 84 14.15 -7.79 10.37
C GLN A 84 13.98 -9.31 10.17
N GLY A 85 13.94 -9.82 8.93
CA GLY A 85 13.70 -11.24 8.64
C GLY A 85 12.28 -11.72 8.97
N ARG A 86 11.30 -10.81 9.07
CA ARG A 86 9.93 -11.13 9.50
C ARG A 86 8.96 -11.39 8.35
N GLY A 87 9.44 -11.35 7.10
CA GLY A 87 8.61 -11.44 5.89
C GLY A 87 7.69 -10.22 5.69
N PRO A 88 6.99 -10.13 4.55
CA PRO A 88 6.17 -8.97 4.24
C PRO A 88 4.94 -8.84 5.18
N VAL A 89 4.28 -7.70 5.08
CA VAL A 89 2.95 -7.41 5.63
C VAL A 89 1.94 -8.30 4.91
N THR A 90 0.95 -8.77 5.67
CA THR A 90 -0.15 -9.59 5.15
C THR A 90 -1.34 -8.72 4.77
N SER A 91 -2.24 -9.23 3.93
CA SER A 91 -3.48 -8.54 3.55
C SER A 91 -4.34 -8.17 4.77
N PHE A 92 -4.44 -9.05 5.76
CA PHE A 92 -5.15 -8.78 7.01
C PHE A 92 -4.59 -7.54 7.74
N ARG A 93 -3.26 -7.46 7.92
CA ARG A 93 -2.63 -6.30 8.57
C ARG A 93 -2.73 -5.02 7.74
N ALA A 94 -2.64 -5.13 6.41
CA ALA A 94 -2.83 -3.98 5.53
C ALA A 94 -4.24 -3.40 5.67
N ARG A 95 -5.25 -4.27 5.78
CA ARG A 95 -6.64 -3.87 6.05
C ARG A 95 -6.78 -3.20 7.42
N ASP A 96 -6.19 -3.75 8.48
CA ASP A 96 -6.24 -3.12 9.81
C ASP A 96 -5.62 -1.71 9.79
N TYR A 97 -4.47 -1.53 9.13
CA TYR A 97 -3.86 -0.20 8.97
C TYR A 97 -4.75 0.75 8.19
N TRP A 98 -5.45 0.24 7.17
CA TRP A 98 -6.39 1.03 6.37
C TRP A 98 -7.59 1.52 7.19
N GLU A 99 -8.21 0.65 7.99
CA GLU A 99 -9.30 1.04 8.89
C GLU A 99 -8.86 2.12 9.88
N ILE A 100 -7.68 1.94 10.50
CA ILE A 100 -7.13 2.94 11.43
C ILE A 100 -6.88 4.28 10.73
N LEU A 101 -6.39 4.26 9.49
CA LEU A 101 -6.10 5.49 8.74
C LEU A 101 -7.40 6.24 8.39
N LYS A 102 -8.46 5.52 8.01
CA LYS A 102 -9.79 6.08 7.77
C LYS A 102 -10.34 6.74 9.03
N ASP A 103 -10.33 6.02 10.16
CA ASP A 103 -10.82 6.54 11.44
C ASP A 103 -10.06 7.83 11.85
N LEU A 104 -8.75 7.86 11.65
CA LEU A 104 -7.94 9.06 11.94
C LEU A 104 -8.33 10.24 11.04
N ILE A 105 -8.56 10.00 9.75
CA ILE A 105 -8.97 11.05 8.82
C ILE A 105 -10.35 11.59 9.16
N ASP A 106 -11.31 10.71 9.40
CA ASP A 106 -12.67 11.08 9.80
C ASP A 106 -12.62 11.93 11.09
N SER A 107 -11.77 11.55 12.06
CA SER A 107 -11.57 12.31 13.29
C SER A 107 -10.99 13.72 13.10
N VAL A 108 -10.25 13.96 12.01
CA VAL A 108 -9.69 15.27 11.66
C VAL A 108 -10.70 16.10 10.87
N LEU A 109 -11.54 15.46 10.04
CA LEU A 109 -12.55 16.13 9.22
C LEU A 109 -13.81 16.50 9.99
N GLU A 110 -14.11 15.81 11.09
CA GLU A 110 -15.23 16.11 11.99
C GLU A 110 -14.94 17.25 13.00
N GLN A 111 -13.73 17.82 13.00
CA GLN A 111 -13.31 18.96 13.83
C GLN A 111 -13.38 20.29 13.07
#